data_AF-A0A532DJK5-F1
#
_entry.id   AF-A0A532DJK5-F1
#
_cell.length_a   1.000
_cell.length_b   1.000
_cell.length_c   1.000
_cell.angle_alpha   90.00
_cell.angle_beta   90.00
_cell.angle_gamma   90.00
#
_symmetry.space_group_name_H-M   'P 1'
#
loop_
_entity.id
_entity.type
_entity.pdbx_description
1 polymer ?
#
loop_
_entity_poly.entity_id
_entity_poly.type
_entity_poly.pdbx_seq_one_letter_code
_entity_poly.pdbx_strand_id
1 'polypeptide(L)'
;MKLNGHQIGLLKSYMMDLVEQARQDEQTQRSFGFSAAAYRADQALSDLLAILDDRVESEGVQVGLPAEFFHQMWTLCNEAQPHLRDQVWLESTFDGTSSSKSTVREQTYRALMTYLERQCRP
;
A
#
# COMPACT_ATOMS: atom_id res chain seq x y z
N MET A 1 -15.34 -10.83 -2.91
CA MET A 1 -14.33 -11.84 -3.35
C MET A 1 -13.47 -12.20 -2.15
N LYS A 2 -13.04 -13.46 -2.03
CA LYS A 2 -12.13 -13.88 -0.95
C LYS A 2 -10.71 -14.02 -1.48
N LEU A 3 -9.80 -13.18 -0.99
CA LEU A 3 -8.36 -13.35 -1.24
C LEU A 3 -7.89 -14.62 -0.52
N ASN A 4 -7.13 -15.46 -1.21
CA ASN A 4 -6.51 -16.64 -0.60
C ASN A 4 -5.22 -16.25 0.14
N GLY A 5 -4.70 -17.17 0.97
CA GLY A 5 -3.49 -16.91 1.76
C GLY A 5 -2.25 -16.57 0.93
N HIS A 6 -2.14 -17.12 -0.28
CA HIS A 6 -1.03 -16.82 -1.21
C HIS A 6 -1.11 -15.39 -1.73
N GLN A 7 -2.27 -14.94 -2.20
CA GLN A 7 -2.50 -13.56 -2.65
C GLN A 7 -2.24 -12.55 -1.52
N ILE A 8 -2.69 -12.87 -0.30
CA ILE A 8 -2.42 -12.06 0.89
C ILE A 8 -0.92 -12.00 1.20
N GLY A 9 -0.22 -13.13 1.06
CA GLY A 9 1.24 -13.20 1.23
C GLY A 9 1.97 -12.30 0.23
N LEU A 10 1.64 -12.40 -1.06
CA LEU A 10 2.22 -11.56 -2.10
C LEU A 10 1.96 -10.07 -1.86
N LEU A 11 0.71 -9.69 -1.53
CA LEU A 11 0.37 -8.30 -1.23
C LEU A 11 1.19 -7.76 -0.06
N LYS A 12 1.34 -8.53 1.03
CA LYS A 12 2.15 -8.13 2.18
C LYS A 12 3.61 -7.93 1.80
N SER A 13 4.18 -8.82 0.98
CA SER A 13 5.55 -8.68 0.49
C SER A 13 5.72 -7.40 -0.33
N TYR A 14 4.87 -7.16 -1.33
CA TYR A 14 4.96 -5.96 -2.18
C TYR A 14 4.75 -4.66 -1.39
N MET A 15 3.80 -4.66 -0.44
CA MET A 15 3.59 -3.52 0.47
C MET A 15 4.83 -3.25 1.33
N MET A 16 5.47 -4.30 1.86
CA MET A 16 6.68 -4.17 2.67
C MET A 16 7.85 -3.65 1.84
N ASP A 17 8.04 -4.16 0.62
CA ASP A 17 9.08 -3.69 -0.30
C ASP A 17 8.93 -2.19 -0.59
N LEU A 18 7.70 -1.72 -0.83
CA LEU A 18 7.41 -0.30 -1.02
C LEU A 18 7.69 0.52 0.25
N VAL A 19 7.38 0.02 1.44
CA VAL A 19 7.72 0.72 2.69
C VAL A 19 9.23 0.82 2.86
N GLU A 20 9.96 -0.26 2.62
CA GLU A 20 11.40 -0.30 2.79
C GLU A 20 12.13 0.58 1.78
N GLN A 21 11.69 0.57 0.52
CA GLN A 21 12.17 1.52 -0.49
C GLN A 21 11.98 2.97 -0.03
N ALA A 22 10.81 3.30 0.52
CA ALA A 22 10.55 4.65 1.03
C ALA A 22 11.46 5.02 2.22
N ARG A 23 11.80 4.07 3.10
CA ARG A 23 12.75 4.32 4.19
C ARG A 23 14.16 4.60 3.67
N GLN A 24 14.62 3.86 2.67
CA GLN A 24 15.92 4.06 2.02
C GLN A 24 15.99 5.40 1.29
N ASP A 25 14.95 5.75 0.55
CA ASP A 25 14.82 7.05 -0.13
C ASP A 25 14.88 8.21 0.88
N GLU A 26 14.16 8.10 1.99
CA GLU A 26 14.15 9.12 3.06
C GLU A 26 15.51 9.26 3.74
N GLN A 27 16.19 8.15 4.03
CA GLN A 27 17.53 8.18 4.59
C GLN A 27 18.50 8.89 3.65
N THR A 28 18.38 8.63 2.35
CA THR A 28 19.18 9.28 1.30
C THR A 28 18.84 10.78 1.21
N GLN A 29 17.58 11.16 1.18
CA GLN A 29 17.18 12.58 1.13
C GLN A 29 17.69 13.37 2.34
N ARG A 30 17.63 12.77 3.54
CA ARG A 30 18.15 13.37 4.77
C ARG A 30 19.67 13.55 4.73
N SER A 31 20.42 12.60 4.18
CA SER A 31 21.88 12.71 4.08
C SER A 31 22.31 13.84 3.14
N PHE A 32 21.51 14.16 2.13
CA PHE A 32 21.70 15.31 1.24
C PHE A 32 21.06 16.62 1.72
N GLY A 33 20.39 16.62 2.89
CA GLY A 33 19.77 17.83 3.46
C GLY A 33 18.48 18.28 2.79
N PHE A 34 17.81 17.40 2.03
CA PHE A 34 16.52 17.71 1.40
C PHE A 34 15.35 17.54 2.36
N SER A 35 14.32 18.36 2.18
CA SER A 35 13.04 18.21 2.89
C SER A 35 12.17 17.16 2.21
N ALA A 36 11.53 16.29 2.99
CA ALA A 36 10.63 15.27 2.47
C ALA A 36 9.38 15.92 1.87
N ALA A 37 9.01 15.49 0.65
CA ALA A 37 7.77 15.94 0.02
C ALA A 37 6.55 15.44 0.83
N ALA A 38 5.47 16.22 0.82
CA ALA A 38 4.21 15.79 1.38
C ALA A 38 3.72 14.53 0.65
N TYR A 39 3.35 13.50 1.42
CA TYR A 39 2.93 12.22 0.89
C TYR A 39 1.62 11.78 1.53
N ARG A 40 0.75 11.13 0.74
CA ARG A 40 -0.65 10.86 1.13
C ARG A 40 -1.05 9.41 0.89
N ALA A 41 -2.10 8.97 1.59
CA ALA A 41 -2.65 7.62 1.45
C ALA A 41 -3.08 7.29 0.01
N ASP A 42 -3.66 8.26 -0.71
CA ASP A 42 -4.05 8.08 -2.12
C ASP A 42 -2.85 7.82 -3.04
N GLN A 43 -1.69 8.41 -2.75
CA GLN A 43 -0.45 8.14 -3.48
C GLN A 43 0.09 6.75 -3.13
N ALA A 44 0.00 6.31 -1.88
CA ALA A 44 0.38 4.96 -1.48
C ALA A 44 -0.46 3.88 -2.21
N LEU A 45 -1.77 4.09 -2.32
CA LEU A 45 -2.63 3.18 -3.10
C LEU A 45 -2.27 3.17 -4.58
N SER A 46 -1.97 4.35 -5.15
CA SER A 46 -1.55 4.46 -6.55
C SER A 46 -0.24 3.71 -6.81
N ASP A 47 0.74 3.86 -5.91
CA ASP A 47 2.04 3.17 -6.00
C ASP A 47 1.88 1.64 -5.88
N LEU A 48 0.98 1.17 -5.00
CA LEU A 48 0.65 -0.25 -4.89
C LEU A 48 0.01 -0.79 -6.17
N LEU A 49 -0.94 -0.05 -6.75
CA LEU A 49 -1.56 -0.47 -8.01
C LEU A 49 -0.55 -0.48 -9.15
N ALA A 50 0.34 0.50 -9.23
CA ALA A 50 1.39 0.53 -10.25
C ALA A 50 2.32 -0.69 -10.18
N ILE A 51 2.78 -1.09 -8.99
CA ILE A 51 3.62 -2.29 -8.87
C ILE A 51 2.81 -3.57 -9.12
N LEU A 52 1.53 -3.62 -8.76
CA LEU A 52 0.69 -4.78 -9.02
C LEU A 52 0.44 -4.99 -10.51
N ASP A 53 0.26 -3.91 -11.28
CA ASP A 53 0.13 -3.96 -12.73
C ASP A 53 1.38 -4.57 -13.37
N ASP A 54 2.55 -4.01 -13.06
CA ASP A 54 3.86 -4.48 -13.55
C ASP A 54 4.13 -5.95 -13.16
N ARG A 55 3.80 -6.34 -11.92
CA ARG A 55 3.97 -7.73 -11.45
C ARG A 55 2.98 -8.70 -12.08
N VAL A 56 1.74 -8.29 -12.33
CA VAL A 56 0.75 -9.13 -13.02
C VAL A 56 1.16 -9.33 -14.47
N GLU A 57 1.66 -8.30 -15.15
CA GLU A 57 2.15 -8.40 -16.52
C GLU A 57 3.42 -9.25 -16.64
N SER A 58 4.37 -9.09 -15.71
CA SER A 58 5.67 -9.79 -15.76
C SER A 58 5.64 -11.22 -15.19
N GLU A 59 4.95 -11.42 -14.05
CA GLU A 59 5.04 -12.63 -13.23
C GLU A 59 3.68 -13.28 -12.96
N GLY A 60 2.55 -12.64 -13.32
CA GLY A 60 1.20 -13.02 -12.87
C GLY A 60 0.84 -14.50 -13.11
N VAL A 61 1.20 -15.04 -14.27
CA VAL A 61 1.01 -16.48 -14.58
C VAL A 61 1.94 -17.37 -13.75
N GLN A 62 3.19 -16.95 -13.54
CA GLN A 62 4.20 -17.71 -12.80
C GLN A 62 3.88 -17.79 -11.31
N VAL A 63 3.33 -16.70 -10.74
CA VAL A 63 2.94 -16.63 -9.33
C VAL A 63 1.48 -17.05 -9.10
N GLY A 64 0.77 -17.52 -10.13
CA GLY A 64 -0.59 -18.06 -9.99
C GLY A 64 -1.66 -17.03 -9.64
N LEU A 65 -1.50 -15.77 -10.07
CA LEU A 65 -2.51 -14.74 -9.91
C LEU A 65 -3.64 -14.92 -10.94
N PRO A 66 -4.91 -14.83 -10.55
CA PRO A 66 -6.02 -14.79 -11.50
C PRO A 66 -5.92 -13.60 -12.46
N ALA A 67 -6.38 -13.75 -13.70
CA ALA A 67 -6.38 -12.67 -14.70
C ALA A 67 -7.11 -11.40 -14.20
N GLU A 68 -8.19 -11.58 -13.46
CA GLU A 68 -9.01 -10.49 -12.91
C GLU A 68 -8.42 -9.86 -11.63
N PHE A 69 -7.30 -10.37 -11.11
CA PHE A 69 -6.76 -9.96 -9.81
C PHE A 69 -6.47 -8.47 -9.75
N PHE A 70 -5.83 -7.92 -10.79
CA PHE A 70 -5.53 -6.50 -10.84
C PHE A 70 -6.79 -5.65 -10.82
N HIS A 71 -7.78 -5.97 -11.66
CA HIS A 71 -9.06 -5.24 -11.71
C HIS A 71 -9.81 -5.28 -10.38
N GLN A 72 -9.75 -6.40 -9.67
CA GLN A 72 -10.35 -6.55 -8.34
C GLN A 72 -9.62 -5.71 -7.30
N MET A 73 -8.28 -5.71 -7.32
CA MET A 73 -7.48 -4.87 -6.43
C MET A 73 -7.71 -3.38 -6.69
N TRP A 74 -7.82 -2.98 -7.96
CA TRP A 74 -8.20 -1.63 -8.35
C TRP A 74 -9.55 -1.22 -7.74
N THR A 75 -10.56 -2.07 -7.86
CA THR A 75 -11.90 -1.82 -7.31
C THR A 75 -11.84 -1.68 -5.79
N LEU A 76 -11.22 -2.64 -5.10
CA LEU A 76 -11.10 -2.65 -3.64
C LEU A 76 -10.33 -1.44 -3.10
N CYS A 77 -9.25 -1.03 -3.78
CA CYS A 77 -8.49 0.15 -3.38
C CYS A 77 -9.31 1.44 -3.52
N ASN A 78 -10.08 1.57 -4.61
CA ASN A 78 -10.96 2.73 -4.80
C ASN A 78 -12.10 2.77 -3.75
N GLU A 79 -12.69 1.63 -3.43
CA GLU A 79 -13.71 1.54 -2.37
C GLU A 79 -13.13 1.85 -0.98
N ALA A 80 -11.91 1.37 -0.70
CA ALA A 80 -11.26 1.60 0.59
C ALA A 80 -10.76 3.05 0.75
N GLN A 81 -10.45 3.74 -0.35
CA GLN A 81 -9.75 5.03 -0.35
C GLN A 81 -10.34 6.09 0.62
N PRO A 82 -11.66 6.33 0.68
CA PRO A 82 -12.22 7.31 1.63
C PRO A 82 -11.94 6.92 3.09
N HIS A 83 -12.10 5.63 3.42
CA HIS A 83 -11.88 5.11 4.77
C HIS A 83 -10.39 5.16 5.16
N LEU A 84 -9.51 4.80 4.24
CA LEU A 84 -8.07 4.80 4.47
C LEU A 84 -7.52 6.22 4.64
N ARG A 85 -8.01 7.17 3.85
CA ARG A 85 -7.62 8.58 3.97
C ARG A 85 -7.94 9.12 5.35
N ASP A 86 -9.17 8.90 5.83
CA ASP A 86 -9.60 9.44 7.12
C ASP A 86 -8.86 8.74 8.28
N GLN A 87 -8.65 7.44 8.19
CA GLN A 87 -7.90 6.68 9.20
C GLN A 87 -6.41 7.12 9.28
N VAL A 88 -5.72 7.20 8.15
CA VAL A 88 -4.30 7.61 8.11
C VAL A 88 -4.13 9.06 8.55
N TRP A 89 -5.09 9.93 8.23
CA TRP A 89 -5.09 11.31 8.73
C TRP A 89 -5.26 11.38 10.25
N LEU A 90 -6.15 10.57 10.83
CA LEU A 90 -6.30 10.48 12.29
C LEU A 90 -5.04 9.94 12.97
N GLU A 91 -4.42 8.88 12.43
CA GLU A 91 -3.18 8.30 12.96
C GLU A 91 -2.02 9.30 12.91
N SER A 92 -1.84 10.00 11.78
CA SER A 92 -0.78 11.03 11.65
C SER A 92 -0.97 12.24 12.57
N THR A 93 -2.22 12.64 12.81
CA THR A 93 -2.54 13.75 13.72
C THR A 93 -2.29 13.37 15.19
N PHE A 94 -2.54 12.12 15.56
CA PHE A 94 -2.36 11.63 16.93
C PHE A 94 -0.89 11.48 17.33
N ASP A 95 -0.03 11.10 16.38
CA ASP A 95 1.40 10.89 16.60
C ASP A 95 2.23 12.20 16.63
N GLY A 96 1.59 13.35 16.40
CA GLY A 96 2.22 14.69 16.52
C GLY A 96 3.45 14.92 15.62
N THR A 97 3.70 14.03 14.65
CA THR A 97 4.91 14.00 13.82
C THR A 97 4.52 14.24 12.37
N SER A 98 5.27 15.08 11.64
CA SER A 98 5.13 15.18 10.19
C SER A 98 5.38 13.80 9.58
N SER A 99 4.32 13.12 9.12
CA SER A 99 4.44 11.74 8.67
C SER A 99 5.31 11.66 7.43
N SER A 100 6.38 10.86 7.51
CA SER A 100 7.23 10.59 6.36
C SER A 100 6.50 9.67 5.37
N LYS A 101 6.99 9.59 4.13
CA LYS A 101 6.44 8.72 3.08
C LYS A 101 6.38 7.25 3.54
N SER A 102 7.42 6.76 4.20
CA SER A 102 7.49 5.41 4.76
C SER A 102 6.42 5.18 5.82
N THR A 103 6.22 6.12 6.74
CA THR A 103 5.16 6.05 7.76
C THR A 103 3.77 6.04 7.12
N VAL A 104 3.50 6.94 6.17
CA VAL A 104 2.20 7.01 5.49
C VAL A 104 1.92 5.73 4.68
N ARG A 105 2.92 5.18 3.98
CA ARG A 105 2.80 3.88 3.29
C ARG A 105 2.46 2.77 4.28
N GLU A 106 3.21 2.66 5.37
CA GLU A 106 3.02 1.62 6.38
C GLU A 106 1.63 1.68 7.03
N GLN A 107 1.18 2.88 7.42
CA GLN A 107 -0.17 3.10 7.95
C GLN A 107 -1.25 2.75 6.91
N THR A 108 -1.09 3.22 5.67
CA THR A 108 -2.06 2.96 4.59
C THR A 108 -2.18 1.48 4.29
N TYR A 109 -1.05 0.76 4.17
CA TYR A 109 -1.06 -0.66 3.84
C TYR A 109 -1.56 -1.53 4.98
N ARG A 110 -1.24 -1.18 6.24
CA ARG A 110 -1.84 -1.85 7.41
C ARG A 110 -3.36 -1.68 7.44
N ALA A 111 -3.84 -0.47 7.19
CA ALA A 111 -5.26 -0.17 7.14
C ALA A 111 -5.96 -0.88 5.96
N LEU A 112 -5.33 -0.90 4.78
CA LEU A 112 -5.83 -1.63 3.61
C LEU A 112 -5.91 -3.13 3.87
N MET A 113 -4.87 -3.73 4.47
CA MET A 113 -4.89 -5.15 4.84
C MET A 113 -6.04 -5.47 5.80
N THR A 114 -6.26 -4.61 6.81
CA THR A 114 -7.38 -4.75 7.73
C THR A 114 -8.73 -4.67 7.00
N TYR A 115 -8.85 -3.75 6.04
CA TYR A 115 -10.05 -3.62 5.20
C TYR A 115 -10.28 -4.89 4.36
N LEU A 116 -9.26 -5.39 3.67
CA LEU A 116 -9.33 -6.59 2.84
C LEU A 116 -9.69 -7.84 3.65
N GLU A 117 -9.11 -8.00 4.85
CA GLU A 117 -9.40 -9.12 5.74
C GLU A 117 -10.86 -9.10 6.23
N ARG A 118 -11.43 -7.91 6.48
CA ARG A 118 -12.85 -7.76 6.83
C ARG A 118 -13.78 -8.14 5.67
N GLN A 119 -13.46 -7.74 4.45
CA GLN A 119 -14.22 -8.08 3.25
C GLN A 119 -14.15 -9.57 2.89
N CYS A 120 -13.18 -10.30 3.45
CA CYS A 120 -12.97 -11.73 3.22
C CYS A 120 -13.58 -12.65 4.31
N ARG A 121 -14.23 -12.10 5.34
CA ARG A 121 -14.85 -12.88 6.43
C ARG A 121 -16.25 -13.39 6.00
N PRO A 122 -16.63 -14.64 6.30
CA PRO A 122 -17.97 -15.17 6.02
C PRO A 122 -19.06 -14.47 6.83
#